data_AF-A0A379PMV8-F1
#
_entry.id   AF-A0A379PMV8-F1
#
_cell.length_a   1.000
_cell.length_b   1.000
_cell.length_c   1.000
_cell.angle_alpha   90.00
_cell.angle_beta   90.00
_cell.angle_gamma   90.00
#
_symmetry.space_group_name_H-M   'P 1'
#
loop_
_entity.id
_entity.type
_entity.pdbx_description
1 polymer ?
#
loop_
_entity_poly.entity_id
_entity_poly.type
_entity_poly.pdbx_seq_one_letter_code
_entity_poly.pdbx_strand_id
1 'polypeptide(L)'
;MQHAQAERTQNDVSDDIMLARELEVAERIRDKSSMFTIRQVASIHRMSIPYLRQFAERHGITFVGTDGSRTKRISSAVIARERRHTSTVVARSLTRKTVTTLDSEKITPEMRERARRRDQESVNGFIESLRELSLTHTREEATKAAGISPTFMRRLAYDHELVFVGEAAPISQSVSPAALKKLQGSLFRPNKKMKQATSRLIRNYVISDVQDAL
;
A
#
# COMPACT_ATOMS: atom_id res chain seq x y z
N MET A 1 -21.46 34.93 -5.27
CA MET A 1 -22.76 34.26 -5.54
C MET A 1 -22.60 32.93 -6.29
N GLN A 2 -21.60 32.72 -7.16
CA GLN A 2 -21.43 31.46 -7.91
C GLN A 2 -20.75 30.31 -7.12
N HIS A 3 -19.95 30.61 -6.09
CA HIS A 3 -19.30 29.56 -5.28
C HIS A 3 -20.27 28.75 -4.40
N ALA A 4 -21.36 29.36 -3.93
CA ALA A 4 -22.34 28.67 -3.07
C ALA A 4 -23.24 27.67 -3.82
N GLN A 5 -23.38 27.81 -5.15
CA GLN A 5 -24.16 26.88 -5.96
C GLN A 5 -23.35 25.61 -6.30
N ALA A 6 -22.03 25.74 -6.52
CA ALA A 6 -21.16 24.60 -6.78
C ALA A 6 -21.02 23.67 -5.56
N GLU A 7 -20.92 24.22 -4.34
CA GLU A 7 -20.86 23.44 -3.10
C GLU A 7 -22.16 22.68 -2.81
N ARG A 8 -23.34 23.28 -3.11
CA ARG A 8 -24.63 22.60 -2.95
C ARG A 8 -24.79 21.40 -3.88
N THR A 9 -24.42 21.55 -5.16
CA THR A 9 -24.50 20.43 -6.12
C THR A 9 -23.53 19.29 -5.84
N GLN A 10 -22.39 19.55 -5.19
CA GLN A 10 -21.44 18.50 -4.82
C GLN A 10 -21.91 17.69 -3.60
N ASN A 11 -22.61 18.34 -2.66
CA ASN A 11 -23.19 17.66 -1.50
C ASN A 11 -24.38 16.77 -1.90
N ASP A 12 -25.27 17.25 -2.77
CA ASP A 12 -26.42 16.45 -3.26
C ASP A 12 -25.97 15.14 -3.96
N VAL A 13 -24.95 15.21 -4.82
CA VAL A 13 -24.42 14.03 -5.51
C VAL A 13 -23.70 13.08 -4.54
N SER A 14 -23.03 13.62 -3.52
CA SER A 14 -22.35 12.81 -2.50
C SER A 14 -23.35 12.04 -1.64
N ASP A 15 -24.45 12.69 -1.26
CA ASP A 15 -25.51 12.07 -0.45
C ASP A 15 -26.24 10.96 -1.22
N ASP A 16 -26.50 11.17 -2.52
CA ASP A 16 -27.06 10.14 -3.41
C ASP A 16 -26.14 8.91 -3.54
N ILE A 17 -24.82 9.11 -3.65
CA ILE A 17 -23.85 8.01 -3.73
C ILE A 17 -23.80 7.23 -2.41
N MET A 18 -23.84 7.93 -1.27
CA MET A 18 -23.83 7.30 0.04
C MET A 18 -25.11 6.50 0.29
N LEU A 19 -26.26 7.01 -0.13
CA LEU A 19 -27.55 6.34 -0.02
C LEU A 19 -27.62 5.11 -0.94
N ALA A 20 -27.13 5.21 -2.18
CA ALA A 20 -27.03 4.06 -3.09
C ALA A 20 -26.13 2.96 -2.52
N ARG A 21 -25.02 3.34 -1.87
CA ARG A 21 -24.13 2.39 -1.20
C ARG A 21 -24.78 1.76 0.03
N GLU A 22 -25.54 2.52 0.80
CA GLU A 22 -26.29 2.00 1.95
C GLU A 22 -27.29 0.94 1.51
N LEU A 23 -28.04 1.20 0.43
CA LEU A 23 -28.99 0.24 -0.16
C LEU A 23 -28.27 -1.02 -0.68
N GLU A 24 -27.14 -0.88 -1.36
CA GLU A 24 -26.35 -2.04 -1.82
C GLU A 24 -25.84 -2.90 -0.65
N VAL A 25 -25.50 -2.28 0.48
CA VAL A 25 -25.14 -3.00 1.71
C VAL A 25 -26.37 -3.67 2.32
N ALA A 26 -27.53 -3.02 2.29
CA ALA A 26 -28.79 -3.58 2.78
C ALA A 26 -29.20 -4.84 2.02
N GLU A 27 -29.17 -4.82 0.68
CA GLU A 27 -29.47 -6.01 -0.14
C GLU A 27 -28.51 -7.17 0.17
N ARG A 28 -27.21 -6.90 0.27
CA ARG A 28 -26.21 -7.93 0.62
C ARG A 28 -26.41 -8.54 1.99
N ILE A 29 -26.88 -7.75 2.96
CA ILE A 29 -27.20 -8.23 4.31
C ILE A 29 -28.50 -9.04 4.27
N ARG A 30 -29.50 -8.60 3.50
CA ARG A 30 -30.79 -9.28 3.32
C ARG A 30 -30.63 -10.66 2.67
N ASP A 31 -29.81 -10.79 1.64
CA ASP A 31 -29.50 -12.08 1.01
C ASP A 31 -29.01 -13.12 2.03
N LYS A 32 -28.22 -12.66 3.01
CA LYS A 32 -27.61 -13.50 4.05
C LYS A 32 -28.47 -13.67 5.28
N SER A 33 -29.45 -12.79 5.49
CA SER A 33 -30.28 -12.81 6.69
C SER A 33 -31.18 -14.05 6.76
N SER A 34 -31.51 -14.63 5.59
CA SER A 34 -32.27 -15.87 5.42
C SER A 34 -31.50 -17.15 5.77
N MET A 35 -30.17 -17.07 5.88
CA MET A 35 -29.32 -18.23 6.17
C MET A 35 -28.55 -18.07 7.48
N PHE A 36 -28.14 -16.85 7.82
CA PHE A 36 -27.23 -16.58 8.93
C PHE A 36 -27.94 -15.81 10.04
N THR A 37 -27.58 -16.16 11.28
CA THR A 37 -28.02 -15.41 12.47
C THR A 37 -27.38 -14.02 12.51
N ILE A 38 -28.00 -13.08 13.23
CA ILE A 38 -27.49 -11.71 13.38
C ILE A 38 -26.02 -11.66 13.86
N ARG A 39 -25.62 -12.57 14.75
CA ARG A 39 -24.22 -12.65 15.25
C ARG A 39 -23.25 -13.07 14.16
N GLN A 40 -23.66 -13.99 13.29
CA GLN A 40 -22.83 -14.46 12.18
C GLN A 40 -22.71 -13.37 11.11
N VAL A 41 -23.81 -12.69 10.77
CA VAL A 41 -23.80 -11.58 9.80
C VAL A 41 -22.96 -10.41 10.31
N ALA A 42 -23.10 -10.03 11.59
CA ALA A 42 -22.24 -9.01 12.21
C ALA A 42 -20.76 -9.35 12.06
N SER A 43 -20.41 -10.63 12.21
CA SER A 43 -19.05 -11.09 12.05
C SER A 43 -18.59 -11.19 10.59
N ILE A 44 -19.49 -11.48 9.65
CA ILE A 44 -19.22 -11.53 8.20
C ILE A 44 -18.96 -10.13 7.63
N HIS A 45 -19.74 -9.14 8.08
CA HIS A 45 -19.68 -7.75 7.62
C HIS A 45 -18.80 -6.85 8.49
N ARG A 46 -18.21 -7.38 9.58
CA ARG A 46 -17.42 -6.64 10.58
C ARG A 46 -18.16 -5.42 11.17
N MET A 47 -19.44 -5.60 11.45
CA MET A 47 -20.29 -4.58 12.07
C MET A 47 -20.56 -4.95 13.54
N SER A 48 -20.80 -3.93 14.37
CA SER A 48 -21.26 -4.19 15.73
C SER A 48 -22.70 -4.72 15.71
N ILE A 49 -23.04 -5.60 16.64
CA ILE A 49 -24.40 -6.16 16.74
C ILE A 49 -25.45 -5.05 16.99
N PRO A 50 -25.22 -4.06 17.88
CA PRO A 50 -26.18 -2.97 18.07
C PRO A 50 -26.42 -2.15 16.80
N TYR A 51 -25.36 -1.83 16.07
CA TYR A 51 -25.48 -1.14 14.78
C TYR A 51 -26.28 -1.96 13.78
N LEU A 52 -25.98 -3.25 13.67
CA LEU A 52 -26.67 -4.13 12.73
C LEU A 52 -28.16 -4.30 13.06
N ARG A 53 -28.55 -4.26 14.34
CA ARG A 53 -29.97 -4.26 14.74
C ARG A 53 -30.69 -3.00 14.24
N GLN A 54 -30.15 -1.82 14.55
CA GLN A 54 -30.74 -0.56 14.09
C GLN A 54 -30.76 -0.46 12.56
N PHE A 55 -29.71 -0.96 11.90
CA PHE A 55 -29.64 -1.03 10.44
C PHE A 55 -30.73 -1.95 9.87
N ALA A 56 -30.93 -3.12 10.47
CA ALA A 56 -31.95 -4.07 10.05
C ALA A 56 -33.37 -3.56 10.27
N GLU A 57 -33.62 -2.86 11.39
CA GLU A 57 -34.90 -2.20 11.66
C GLU A 57 -35.22 -1.13 10.62
N ARG A 58 -34.24 -0.30 10.25
CA ARG A 58 -34.40 0.74 9.21
C ARG A 58 -34.70 0.18 7.83
N HIS A 59 -34.12 -0.98 7.48
CA HIS A 59 -34.20 -1.60 6.16
C HIS A 59 -35.15 -2.82 6.08
N GLY A 60 -35.92 -3.07 7.15
CA GLY A 60 -36.89 -4.16 7.23
C GLY A 60 -36.29 -5.57 7.11
N ILE A 61 -35.08 -5.79 7.63
CA ILE A 61 -34.35 -7.06 7.50
C ILE A 61 -34.60 -7.94 8.73
N THR A 62 -35.10 -9.15 8.50
CA THR A 62 -35.26 -10.18 9.55
C THR A 62 -34.16 -11.23 9.43
N PHE A 63 -33.54 -11.60 10.55
CA PHE A 63 -32.48 -12.59 10.61
C PHE A 63 -33.01 -13.94 11.08
N VAL A 64 -32.42 -15.01 10.57
CA VAL A 64 -32.67 -16.37 11.04
C VAL A 64 -32.44 -16.51 12.55
N GLY A 65 -33.40 -17.15 13.24
CA GLY A 65 -33.30 -17.49 14.66
C GLY A 65 -33.78 -16.39 15.62
N THR A 66 -34.38 -15.30 15.12
CA THR A 66 -35.06 -14.30 15.97
C THR A 66 -36.35 -14.84 16.58
N ASP A 67 -36.99 -15.81 15.92
CA ASP A 67 -38.33 -16.29 16.25
C ASP A 67 -38.31 -17.50 17.21
N GLY A 68 -37.18 -17.73 17.89
CA GLY A 68 -37.00 -18.86 18.82
C GLY A 68 -36.82 -20.23 18.16
N SER A 69 -36.87 -20.31 16.83
CA SER A 69 -36.62 -21.56 16.09
C SER A 69 -35.14 -21.93 16.12
N ARG A 70 -34.86 -23.17 16.53
CA ARG A 70 -33.49 -23.68 16.72
C ARG A 70 -32.87 -24.02 15.36
N THR A 71 -32.06 -23.10 14.86
CA THR A 71 -31.48 -23.23 13.51
C THR A 71 -30.32 -24.20 13.49
N LYS A 72 -30.22 -25.01 12.42
CA LYS A 72 -29.11 -25.96 12.23
C LYS A 72 -27.78 -25.22 12.31
N ARG A 73 -26.81 -25.79 13.04
CA ARG A 73 -25.48 -25.18 13.21
C ARG A 73 -24.77 -25.14 11.84
N ILE A 74 -24.60 -23.95 11.30
CA ILE A 74 -23.85 -23.73 10.07
C ILE A 74 -22.37 -24.02 10.34
N SER A 75 -21.70 -24.69 9.39
CA SER A 75 -20.28 -25.01 9.53
C SER A 75 -19.43 -23.74 9.55
N SER A 76 -18.36 -23.75 10.34
CA SER A 76 -17.40 -22.65 10.42
C SER A 76 -16.75 -22.34 9.06
N ALA A 77 -16.58 -23.35 8.21
CA ALA A 77 -16.05 -23.21 6.86
C ALA A 77 -16.94 -22.33 5.96
N VAL A 78 -18.27 -22.48 6.04
CA VAL A 78 -19.22 -21.65 5.27
C VAL A 78 -19.14 -20.19 5.72
N ILE A 79 -19.09 -19.96 7.04
CA ILE A 79 -18.95 -18.61 7.61
C ILE A 79 -17.62 -17.96 7.19
N ALA A 80 -16.53 -18.74 7.17
CA ALA A 80 -15.21 -18.25 6.75
C ALA A 80 -15.16 -17.94 5.24
N ARG A 81 -15.78 -18.77 4.40
CA ARG A 81 -15.94 -18.51 2.96
C ARG A 81 -16.69 -17.21 2.74
N GLU A 82 -17.78 -17.00 3.47
CA GLU A 82 -18.63 -15.81 3.31
C GLU A 82 -17.92 -14.54 3.77
N ARG A 83 -17.13 -14.59 4.85
CA ARG A 83 -16.23 -13.51 5.27
C ARG A 83 -15.21 -13.13 4.20
N ARG A 84 -14.61 -14.12 3.52
CA ARG A 84 -13.66 -13.85 2.42
C ARG A 84 -14.39 -13.24 1.23
N HIS A 85 -15.56 -13.75 0.88
CA HIS A 85 -16.38 -13.22 -0.20
C HIS A 85 -16.78 -11.76 0.05
N THR A 86 -17.30 -11.41 1.23
CA THR A 86 -17.60 -10.00 1.56
C THR A 86 -16.36 -9.12 1.50
N SER A 87 -15.24 -9.56 2.07
CA SER A 87 -14.01 -8.77 2.07
C SER A 87 -13.49 -8.48 0.66
N THR A 88 -13.61 -9.44 -0.26
CA THR A 88 -13.19 -9.27 -1.66
C THR A 88 -14.12 -8.34 -2.43
N VAL A 89 -15.43 -8.41 -2.20
CA VAL A 89 -16.41 -7.49 -2.80
C VAL A 89 -16.20 -6.05 -2.30
N VAL A 90 -15.96 -5.88 -0.99
CA VAL A 90 -15.66 -4.55 -0.41
C VAL A 90 -14.32 -4.02 -0.91
N ALA A 91 -13.30 -4.87 -1.04
CA ALA A 91 -12.03 -4.46 -1.64
C ALA A 91 -12.21 -4.01 -3.10
N ARG A 92 -13.04 -4.73 -3.88
CA ARG A 92 -13.37 -4.35 -5.28
C ARG A 92 -14.16 -3.04 -5.38
N SER A 93 -15.02 -2.71 -4.41
CA SER A 93 -15.72 -1.43 -4.40
C SER A 93 -14.83 -0.27 -3.94
N LEU A 94 -13.77 -0.55 -3.17
CA LEU A 94 -12.76 0.43 -2.76
C LEU A 94 -11.63 0.60 -3.79
N THR A 95 -11.40 -0.39 -4.66
CA THR A 95 -10.53 -0.20 -5.82
C THR A 95 -11.23 0.74 -6.78
N ARG A 96 -10.92 2.05 -6.66
CA ARG A 96 -11.03 3.00 -7.75
C ARG A 96 -10.55 2.27 -9.00
N LYS A 97 -11.42 2.12 -10.00
CA LYS A 97 -11.08 1.48 -11.28
C LYS A 97 -9.66 1.87 -11.64
N THR A 98 -8.74 0.91 -11.78
CA THR A 98 -7.51 1.20 -12.50
C THR A 98 -7.98 1.71 -13.85
N VAL A 99 -7.59 2.93 -14.20
CA VAL A 99 -7.97 3.55 -15.46
C VAL A 99 -7.39 2.68 -16.57
N THR A 100 -8.19 1.73 -17.06
CA THR A 100 -7.78 0.74 -18.07
C THR A 100 -7.71 1.35 -19.46
N THR A 101 -8.35 2.49 -19.66
CA THR A 101 -8.18 3.35 -20.83
C THR A 101 -7.59 4.66 -20.34
N LEU A 102 -6.26 4.79 -20.44
CA LEU A 102 -5.65 6.12 -20.50
C LEU A 102 -6.25 6.77 -21.74
N ASP A 103 -7.33 7.53 -21.58
CA ASP A 103 -7.79 8.49 -22.59
C ASP A 103 -6.68 9.57 -22.67
N SER A 104 -5.56 9.22 -23.32
CA SER A 104 -4.38 10.06 -23.48
C SER A 104 -4.72 11.40 -24.13
N GLU A 105 -5.81 11.44 -24.89
CA GLU A 105 -6.39 12.61 -25.54
C GLU A 105 -7.12 13.55 -24.57
N LYS A 106 -7.57 13.08 -23.40
CA LYS A 106 -8.20 13.93 -22.37
C LYS A 106 -7.19 14.53 -21.38
N ILE A 107 -5.96 14.01 -21.33
CA ILE A 107 -4.92 14.56 -20.46
C ILE A 107 -4.22 15.70 -21.22
N THR A 108 -4.73 16.91 -21.05
CA THR A 108 -4.02 18.11 -21.53
C THR A 108 -2.62 18.19 -20.92
N PRO A 109 -1.63 18.74 -21.63
CA PRO A 109 -0.28 18.92 -21.10
C PRO A 109 -0.30 19.69 -19.77
N GLU A 110 -1.20 20.66 -19.62
CA GLU A 110 -1.38 21.42 -18.38
C GLU A 110 -1.86 20.56 -17.19
N MET A 111 -2.80 19.63 -17.42
CA MET A 111 -3.25 18.71 -16.36
C MET A 111 -2.16 17.72 -15.96
N ARG A 112 -1.34 17.27 -16.93
CA ARG A 112 -0.18 16.41 -16.66
C ARG A 112 0.88 17.15 -15.84
N GLU A 113 1.17 18.40 -16.17
CA GLU A 113 2.09 19.24 -15.40
C GLU A 113 1.56 19.53 -13.99
N ARG A 114 0.27 19.84 -13.84
CA ARG A 114 -0.36 20.04 -12.53
C ARG A 114 -0.39 18.78 -11.67
N ALA A 115 -0.54 17.61 -12.28
CA ALA A 115 -0.41 16.33 -11.57
C ALA A 115 1.04 16.10 -11.12
N ARG A 116 2.03 16.31 -12.01
CA ARG A 116 3.45 16.24 -11.65
C ARG A 116 3.82 17.20 -10.52
N ARG A 117 3.31 18.44 -10.53
CA ARG A 117 3.53 19.41 -9.45
C ARG A 117 2.96 18.93 -8.13
N ARG A 118 1.73 18.41 -8.11
CA ARG A 118 1.11 17.85 -6.89
C ARG A 118 1.87 16.65 -6.35
N ASP A 119 2.31 15.75 -7.23
CA ASP A 119 3.09 14.58 -6.82
C ASP A 119 4.46 15.04 -6.26
N GLN A 120 5.09 16.03 -6.90
CA GLN A 120 6.34 16.62 -6.43
C GLN A 120 6.16 17.34 -5.09
N GLU A 121 5.09 18.11 -4.90
CA GLU A 121 4.75 18.79 -3.64
C GLU A 121 4.54 17.76 -2.52
N SER A 122 3.84 16.66 -2.81
CA SER A 122 3.64 15.58 -1.84
C SER A 122 4.95 14.89 -1.46
N VAL A 123 5.85 14.66 -2.44
CA VAL A 123 7.17 14.08 -2.19
C VAL A 123 8.04 15.06 -1.39
N ASN A 124 8.01 16.35 -1.72
CA ASN A 124 8.75 17.38 -1.01
C ASN A 124 8.28 17.49 0.45
N GLY A 125 6.96 17.53 0.69
CA GLY A 125 6.41 17.56 2.05
C GLY A 125 6.75 16.31 2.86
N PHE A 126 6.82 15.15 2.22
CA PHE A 126 7.31 13.94 2.88
C PHE A 126 8.79 14.05 3.28
N ILE A 127 9.65 14.56 2.39
CA ILE A 127 11.07 14.77 2.70
C ILE A 127 11.23 15.79 3.83
N GLU A 128 10.43 16.86 3.86
CA GLU A 128 10.43 17.84 4.95
C GLU A 128 10.04 17.19 6.29
N SER A 129 8.98 16.37 6.31
CA SER A 129 8.62 15.63 7.52
C SER A 129 9.73 14.68 8.00
N LEU A 130 10.49 14.09 7.08
CA LEU A 130 11.63 13.25 7.42
C LEU A 130 12.82 14.05 7.94
N ARG A 131 13.01 15.30 7.49
CA ARG A 131 14.01 16.22 8.06
C ARG A 131 13.65 16.63 9.48
N GLU A 132 12.37 16.86 9.76
CA GLU A 132 11.91 17.14 11.12
C GLU A 132 12.09 15.93 12.04
N LEU A 133 11.79 14.72 11.53
CA LEU A 133 12.00 13.47 12.25
C LEU A 133 13.49 13.17 12.46
N SER A 134 14.37 13.54 11.52
CA SER A 134 15.81 13.29 11.67
C SER A 134 16.46 14.10 12.78
N LEU A 135 15.90 15.27 13.12
CA LEU A 135 16.37 16.10 14.23
C LEU A 135 16.00 15.54 15.61
N THR A 136 14.93 14.75 15.68
CA THR A 136 14.29 14.37 16.95
C THR A 136 14.40 12.88 17.26
N HIS A 137 14.47 12.03 16.24
CA HIS A 137 14.38 10.57 16.37
C HIS A 137 15.62 9.86 15.82
N THR A 138 15.85 8.65 16.35
CA THR A 138 16.78 7.70 15.72
C THR A 138 16.21 7.20 14.39
N ARG A 139 17.06 6.71 13.49
CA ARG A 139 16.61 6.22 12.16
C ARG A 139 15.55 5.11 12.28
N GLU A 140 15.66 4.22 13.27
CA GLU A 140 14.69 3.13 13.47
C GLU A 140 13.32 3.65 13.94
N GLU A 141 13.31 4.64 14.82
CA GLU A 141 12.08 5.28 15.30
C GLU A 141 11.42 6.11 14.21
N ALA A 142 12.21 6.90 13.47
CA ALA A 142 11.74 7.64 12.30
C ALA A 142 11.15 6.71 11.22
N THR A 143 11.76 5.54 11.02
CA THR A 143 11.25 4.52 10.10
C THR A 143 9.87 4.01 10.53
N LYS A 144 9.68 3.75 11.82
CA LYS A 144 8.38 3.32 12.37
C LYS A 144 7.34 4.43 12.30
N ALA A 145 7.71 5.67 12.63
CA ALA A 145 6.82 6.83 12.59
C ALA A 145 6.36 7.16 11.15
N ALA A 146 7.27 7.10 10.18
CA ALA A 146 6.96 7.34 8.77
C ALA A 146 6.31 6.14 8.06
N GLY A 147 6.23 4.96 8.71
CA GLY A 147 5.61 3.76 8.15
C GLY A 147 6.32 3.18 6.91
N ILE A 148 7.61 3.50 6.72
CA ILE A 148 8.40 3.03 5.57
C ILE A 148 9.33 1.89 5.96
N SER A 149 9.86 1.16 4.96
CA SER A 149 10.81 0.08 5.25
C SER A 149 12.18 0.63 5.67
N PRO A 150 12.91 -0.05 6.59
CA PRO A 150 14.25 0.41 7.01
C PRO A 150 15.25 0.51 5.85
N THR A 151 15.15 -0.38 4.87
CA THR A 151 16.00 -0.39 3.67
C THR A 151 15.73 0.82 2.78
N PHE A 152 14.47 1.21 2.68
CA PHE A 152 14.05 2.40 1.93
C PHE A 152 14.49 3.67 2.66
N MET A 153 14.28 3.75 3.98
CA MET A 153 14.78 4.86 4.81
C MET A 153 16.28 5.07 4.65
N ARG A 154 17.07 3.98 4.63
CA ARG A 154 18.53 4.07 4.44
C ARG A 154 18.92 4.68 3.09
N ARG A 155 18.23 4.32 2.01
CA ARG A 155 18.51 4.90 0.68
C ARG A 155 18.11 6.37 0.65
N LEU A 156 16.91 6.67 1.15
CA LEU A 156 16.37 8.02 1.16
C LEU A 156 17.22 8.97 2.03
N ALA A 157 17.71 8.48 3.17
CA ALA A 157 18.64 9.22 4.01
C ALA A 157 19.97 9.52 3.30
N TYR A 158 20.46 8.59 2.47
CA TYR A 158 21.65 8.82 1.67
C TYR A 158 21.39 9.84 0.54
N ASP A 159 20.31 9.66 -0.21
CA ASP A 159 19.96 10.49 -1.37
C ASP A 159 19.65 11.95 -0.99
N HIS A 160 19.11 12.18 0.22
CA HIS A 160 18.75 13.50 0.73
C HIS A 160 19.64 13.99 1.88
N GLU A 161 20.78 13.33 2.12
CA GLU A 161 21.77 13.71 3.13
C GLU A 161 21.17 13.91 4.54
N LEU A 162 20.23 13.04 4.93
CA LEU A 162 19.58 13.10 6.23
C LEU A 162 20.46 12.42 7.30
N VAL A 163 20.80 13.17 8.35
CA VAL A 163 21.54 12.67 9.51
C VAL A 163 20.57 12.54 10.68
N PHE A 164 20.38 11.32 11.17
CA PHE A 164 19.49 11.03 12.29
C PHE A 164 20.23 11.08 13.63
N VAL A 165 19.51 11.37 14.71
CA VAL A 165 20.06 11.39 16.07
C VAL A 165 20.66 10.02 16.41
N GLY A 166 21.91 10.01 16.88
CA GLY A 166 22.64 8.80 17.24
C GLY A 166 23.38 8.11 16.10
N GLU A 167 23.28 8.61 14.86
CA GLU A 167 24.15 8.17 13.76
C GLU A 167 25.38 9.08 13.67
N ALA A 168 26.57 8.50 13.74
CA ALA A 168 27.78 9.23 13.37
C ALA A 168 27.61 9.68 11.91
N ALA A 169 27.80 10.98 11.65
CA ALA A 169 27.72 11.59 10.31
C ALA A 169 28.36 10.68 9.26
N PRO A 170 27.85 10.65 8.02
CA PRO A 170 28.27 9.66 7.02
C PRO A 170 29.77 9.78 6.76
N ILE A 171 30.55 8.99 7.50
CA ILE A 171 31.92 8.68 7.16
C ILE A 171 31.77 7.95 5.83
N SER A 172 32.24 8.57 4.75
CA SER A 172 32.49 7.92 3.48
C SER A 172 32.99 6.51 3.79
N GLN A 173 32.18 5.48 3.56
CA GLN A 173 32.56 4.12 3.91
C GLN A 173 33.79 3.81 3.05
N SER A 174 34.98 3.90 3.65
CA SER A 174 36.21 3.49 3.02
C SER A 174 36.05 1.99 2.79
N VAL A 175 35.83 1.63 1.52
CA VAL A 175 35.68 0.22 1.17
C VAL A 175 37.02 -0.43 1.48
N SER A 176 37.07 -1.23 2.54
CA SER A 176 38.32 -1.86 2.93
C SER A 176 38.80 -2.76 1.77
N PRO A 177 40.12 -2.86 1.52
CA PRO A 177 40.64 -3.72 0.45
C PRO A 177 40.16 -5.18 0.54
N ALA A 178 39.85 -5.64 1.77
CA ALA A 178 39.28 -6.95 2.02
C ALA A 178 37.82 -7.09 1.57
N ALA A 179 37.00 -6.03 1.68
CA ALA A 179 35.64 -6.01 1.19
C ALA A 179 35.61 -6.02 -0.36
N LEU A 180 36.51 -5.29 -1.01
CA LEU A 180 36.70 -5.36 -2.47
C LEU A 180 37.08 -6.77 -2.93
N LYS A 181 38.04 -7.44 -2.26
CA LYS A 181 38.40 -8.83 -2.59
C LYS A 181 37.24 -9.81 -2.46
N LYS A 182 36.38 -9.67 -1.44
CA LYS A 182 35.18 -10.50 -1.27
C LYS A 182 34.14 -10.26 -2.37
N LEU A 183 33.94 -9.00 -2.76
CA LEU A 183 33.06 -8.63 -3.87
C LEU A 183 33.59 -9.12 -5.22
N GLN A 184 34.90 -9.02 -5.47
CA GLN A 184 35.52 -9.57 -6.69
C GLN A 184 35.31 -11.08 -6.81
N GLY A 185 35.49 -11.84 -5.72
CA GLY A 185 35.22 -13.28 -5.71
C GLY A 185 33.74 -13.66 -5.88
N SER A 186 32.83 -12.72 -5.60
CA SER A 186 31.37 -12.89 -5.73
C SER A 186 30.87 -12.51 -7.12
N LEU A 187 31.27 -11.33 -7.62
CA LEU A 187 30.83 -10.75 -8.89
C LEU A 187 31.46 -11.46 -10.09
N PHE A 188 32.70 -11.95 -9.95
CA PHE A 188 33.41 -12.64 -11.01
C PHE A 188 33.64 -14.12 -10.67
N ARG A 189 32.55 -14.86 -10.43
CA ARG A 189 32.64 -16.33 -10.40
C ARG A 189 32.74 -16.83 -11.84
N PRO A 190 33.89 -17.38 -12.28
CA PRO A 190 33.95 -18.01 -13.58
C PRO A 190 32.96 -19.17 -13.59
N ASN A 191 31.99 -19.10 -14.50
CA ASN A 191 30.98 -20.14 -14.69
C ASN A 191 31.69 -21.47 -15.01
N LYS A 192 31.21 -22.59 -14.46
CA LYS A 192 31.84 -23.93 -14.63
C LYS A 192 31.98 -24.36 -16.10
N LYS A 193 31.23 -23.69 -16.99
CA LYS A 193 31.24 -23.87 -18.46
C LYS A 193 32.26 -23.01 -19.21
N MET A 194 32.99 -22.11 -18.53
CA MET A 194 33.96 -21.22 -19.19
C MET A 194 35.29 -21.94 -19.43
N LYS A 195 35.85 -21.81 -20.63
CA LYS A 195 37.18 -22.34 -20.96
C LYS A 195 38.23 -21.72 -20.03
N GLN A 196 39.17 -22.53 -19.56
CA GLN A 196 40.13 -22.12 -18.53
C GLN A 196 41.05 -20.96 -19.00
N ALA A 197 41.32 -20.90 -20.32
CA ALA A 197 42.09 -19.82 -20.94
C ALA A 197 41.39 -18.46 -20.86
N THR A 198 40.08 -18.37 -21.14
CA THR A 198 39.32 -17.12 -21.04
C THR A 198 39.12 -16.67 -19.60
N SER A 199 38.96 -17.61 -18.66
CA SER A 199 38.93 -17.31 -17.22
C SER A 199 40.23 -16.66 -16.72
N ARG A 200 41.39 -17.18 -17.16
CA ARG A 200 42.69 -16.60 -16.84
C ARG A 200 42.88 -15.21 -17.46
N LEU A 201 42.42 -15.02 -18.71
CA LEU A 201 42.53 -13.73 -19.39
C LEU A 201 41.72 -12.63 -18.68
N ILE A 202 40.48 -12.92 -18.29
CA ILE A 202 39.61 -11.96 -17.57
C ILE A 202 40.21 -11.62 -16.20
N ARG A 203 40.76 -12.60 -15.48
CA ARG A 203 41.46 -12.31 -14.21
C ARG A 203 42.66 -11.41 -14.42
N ASN A 204 43.46 -11.63 -15.47
CA ASN A 204 44.62 -10.80 -15.74
C ASN A 204 44.22 -9.36 -16.08
N TYR A 205 43.16 -9.15 -16.88
CA TYR A 205 42.67 -7.81 -17.22
C TYR A 205 42.02 -7.06 -16.05
N VAL A 206 41.33 -7.77 -15.15
CA VAL A 206 40.65 -7.16 -13.99
C VAL A 206 41.61 -6.92 -12.81
N ILE A 207 42.72 -7.64 -12.75
CA ILE A 207 43.74 -7.52 -11.69
C ILE A 207 44.91 -6.62 -12.13
N SER A 208 45.11 -6.38 -13.43
CA SER A 208 46.15 -5.46 -13.89
C SER A 208 45.72 -4.01 -13.67
N ASP A 209 46.30 -3.36 -12.67
CA ASP A 209 46.38 -1.88 -12.55
C ASP A 209 47.34 -1.30 -13.60
N VAL A 210 47.26 -1.77 -14.86
CA VAL A 210 47.96 -1.12 -15.96
C VAL A 210 47.07 0.04 -16.36
N GLN A 211 47.54 1.26 -16.09
CA GLN A 211 46.94 2.48 -16.65
C GLN A 211 46.81 2.27 -18.15
N ASP A 212 45.59 2.42 -18.67
CA ASP A 212 45.36 2.47 -20.12
C ASP A 212 46.28 3.56 -20.67
N ALA A 213 47.30 3.13 -21.43
CA ALA A 213 48.13 4.04 -22.18
C ALA A 213 47.24 4.66 -23.26
N LEU A 214 47.12 5.99 -23.21
CA LEU A 214 46.45 6.87 -24.18
C LEU A 214 46.80 6.52 -25.64
#